data_AF-A0A5C5YE98-F1
#
_entry.id   AF-A0A5C5YE98-F1
#
_cell.length_a   1.000
_cell.length_b   1.000
_cell.length_c   1.000
_cell.angle_alpha   90.00
_cell.angle_beta   90.00
_cell.angle_gamma   90.00
#
_symmetry.space_group_name_H-M   'P 1'
#
loop_
_entity.id
_entity.type
_entity.pdbx_description
1 polymer ?
#
loop_
_entity_poly.entity_id
_entity_poly.type
_entity_poly.pdbx_seq_one_letter_code
_entity_poly.pdbx_strand_id
1 'polypeptide(L)'
;MAMNETKKAKVAALRTEMRKLDPETYQEIRQSYYKIAEELRPLVDALEKADADLGPDGPLLEEHYMFCEMLERLNKSLLGGVV
;
A
#
# COMPACT_ATOMS: atom_id res chain seq x y z
N MET A 1 -14.73 16.23 12.34
CA MET A 1 -15.26 15.02 13.01
C MET A 1 -16.02 14.07 12.05
N ALA A 2 -16.83 14.55 11.09
CA ALA A 2 -17.58 13.71 10.14
C ALA A 2 -16.74 12.76 9.25
N MET A 3 -15.56 13.20 8.78
CA MET A 3 -14.70 12.41 7.89
C MET A 3 -14.15 11.12 8.54
N ASN A 4 -13.99 11.12 9.87
CA ASN A 4 -13.55 9.95 10.63
C ASN A 4 -14.66 8.89 10.74
N GLU A 5 -15.91 9.33 10.88
CA GLU A 5 -17.05 8.41 10.95
C GLU A 5 -17.34 7.73 9.62
N THR A 6 -17.23 8.47 8.50
CA THR A 6 -17.33 7.87 7.15
C THR A 6 -16.24 6.84 6.89
N LYS A 7 -14.99 7.10 7.31
CA LYS A 7 -13.89 6.13 7.18
C LYS A 7 -14.15 4.88 8.00
N LYS A 8 -14.61 5.02 9.25
CA LYS A 8 -14.98 3.90 10.13
C LYS A 8 -16.10 3.05 9.53
N ALA A 9 -17.15 3.68 8.98
CA ALA A 9 -18.25 2.95 8.34
C ALA A 9 -17.78 2.13 7.14
N LYS A 10 -16.91 2.70 6.28
CA LYS A 10 -16.32 1.98 5.14
C LYS A 10 -15.43 0.81 5.57
N VAL A 11 -14.61 0.97 6.61
CA VAL A 11 -13.80 -0.12 7.17
C VAL A 11 -14.70 -1.23 7.73
N ALA A 12 -15.78 -0.87 8.43
CA ALA A 12 -16.74 -1.85 8.94
C ALA A 12 -17.42 -2.64 7.81
N ALA A 13 -17.85 -1.96 6.75
CA ALA A 13 -18.41 -2.62 5.57
C ALA A 13 -17.40 -3.57 4.90
N LEU A 14 -16.16 -3.11 4.68
CA LEU A 14 -15.10 -3.92 4.10
C LEU A 14 -14.78 -5.16 4.96
N ARG A 15 -14.76 -5.02 6.29
CA ARG A 15 -14.60 -6.14 7.22
C ARG A 15 -15.74 -7.14 7.13
N THR A 16 -16.97 -6.68 6.96
CA THR A 16 -18.13 -7.55 6.77
C THR A 16 -18.01 -8.37 5.48
N GLU A 17 -17.58 -7.76 4.37
CA GLU A 17 -17.38 -8.49 3.12
C GLU A 17 -16.21 -9.47 3.20
N MET A 18 -15.07 -9.07 3.78
CA MET A 18 -13.91 -9.94 3.95
C MET A 18 -14.22 -11.19 4.80
N ARG A 19 -15.16 -11.10 5.74
CA ARG A 19 -15.60 -12.24 6.56
C ARG A 19 -16.47 -13.26 5.81
N LYS A 20 -17.03 -12.89 4.65
CA LYS A 20 -17.82 -13.81 3.81
C LYS A 20 -16.94 -14.68 2.91
N LEU A 21 -15.67 -14.31 2.75
CA LEU A 21 -14.71 -15.06 1.96
C LEU A 21 -14.41 -16.40 2.64
N ASP A 22 -14.09 -17.40 1.82
CA ASP A 22 -13.51 -18.63 2.36
C ASP A 22 -12.11 -18.35 2.97
N PRO A 23 -11.63 -19.23 3.87
CA PRO A 23 -10.37 -19.01 4.57
C PRO A 23 -9.15 -18.88 3.67
N GLU A 24 -9.13 -19.57 2.52
CA GLU A 24 -8.01 -19.55 1.58
C GLU A 24 -7.94 -18.20 0.88
N THR A 25 -9.05 -17.75 0.30
CA THR A 25 -9.14 -16.43 -0.36
C THR A 25 -8.84 -15.29 0.62
N TYR A 26 -9.38 -15.36 1.85
CA TYR A 26 -9.08 -14.36 2.88
C TYR A 26 -7.57 -14.26 3.16
N GLN A 27 -6.93 -15.42 3.33
CA GLN A 27 -5.50 -15.48 3.65
C GLN A 27 -4.64 -15.04 2.47
N GLU A 28 -5.01 -15.36 1.23
CA GLU A 28 -4.31 -14.91 0.03
C GLU A 28 -4.31 -13.37 -0.08
N ILE A 29 -5.47 -12.73 0.12
CA ILE A 29 -5.59 -11.27 0.10
C ILE A 29 -4.72 -10.65 1.20
N ARG A 30 -4.81 -11.18 2.41
CA ARG A 30 -4.04 -10.71 3.56
C ARG A 30 -2.54 -10.80 3.33
N GLN A 31 -2.05 -11.94 2.85
CA GLN A 31 -0.62 -12.13 2.56
C GLN A 31 -0.14 -11.22 1.44
N SER A 32 -0.94 -11.09 0.36
CA SER A 32 -0.59 -10.23 -0.77
C SER A 32 -0.50 -8.77 -0.35
N TYR A 33 -1.43 -8.29 0.49
CA TYR A 33 -1.39 -6.94 1.03
C TYR A 33 -0.10 -6.68 1.83
N TYR A 34 0.26 -7.58 2.76
CA TYR A 34 1.46 -7.40 3.58
C TYR A 34 2.74 -7.50 2.76
N LYS A 35 2.84 -8.41 1.79
CA LYS A 35 4.00 -8.48 0.88
C LYS A 35 4.20 -7.17 0.13
N ILE A 36 3.12 -6.58 -0.41
CA ILE A 36 3.22 -5.28 -1.09
C ILE A 36 3.65 -4.19 -0.10
N ALA A 37 3.06 -4.15 1.09
CA ALA A 37 3.40 -3.15 2.10
C ALA A 37 4.86 -3.25 2.59
N GLU A 38 5.38 -4.47 2.71
CA GLU A 38 6.75 -4.75 3.14
C GLU A 38 7.77 -4.39 2.05
N GLU A 39 7.50 -4.68 0.78
CA GLU A 39 8.46 -4.51 -0.31
C GLU A 39 8.42 -3.12 -0.97
N LEU A 40 7.26 -2.44 -0.92
CA LEU A 40 7.10 -1.17 -1.64
C LEU A 40 7.97 -0.05 -1.07
N ARG A 41 8.12 0.04 0.26
CA ARG A 41 8.98 1.07 0.87
C ARG A 41 10.47 0.84 0.57
N PRO A 42 11.03 -0.37 0.76
CA PRO A 42 12.38 -0.68 0.33
C PRO A 42 12.66 -0.37 -1.15
N LEU A 43 11.70 -0.64 -2.05
CA LEU A 43 11.85 -0.32 -3.46
C LEU A 43 12.00 1.20 -3.70
N VAL A 44 11.14 2.01 -3.09
CA VAL A 44 11.21 3.48 -3.17
C VAL A 44 12.58 3.98 -2.70
N ASP A 45 13.04 3.51 -1.54
CA ASP A 45 14.31 3.92 -0.96
C ASP A 45 15.52 3.42 -1.79
N ALA A 46 15.40 2.27 -2.46
CA ALA A 46 16.46 1.71 -3.31
C ALA A 46 16.62 2.49 -4.61
N LEU A 47 15.51 2.93 -5.23
CA LEU A 47 15.52 3.73 -6.46
C LEU A 47 16.18 5.10 -6.23
N GLU A 48 15.84 5.77 -5.12
CA GLU A 48 16.45 7.06 -4.75
C GLU A 48 17.98 6.94 -4.56
N LYS A 49 18.42 5.90 -3.85
CA LYS A 49 19.85 5.65 -3.62
C LYS A 49 20.58 5.32 -4.91
N ALA A 50 20.01 4.45 -5.74
CA ALA A 50 20.60 4.07 -7.01
C ALA A 50 20.73 5.25 -7.97
N ASP A 51 19.74 6.16 -8.01
CA ASP A 51 19.85 7.40 -8.77
C ASP A 51 20.98 8.29 -8.23
N ALA A 52 21.03 8.51 -6.92
CA ALA A 52 22.09 9.30 -6.27
C ALA A 52 23.51 8.77 -6.53
N ASP A 53 23.68 7.45 -6.60
CA ASP A 53 24.96 6.79 -6.88
C ASP A 53 25.38 6.94 -8.36
N LEU A 54 24.41 7.02 -9.29
CA LEU A 54 24.67 7.18 -10.73
C LEU A 54 24.83 8.64 -11.15
N GLY A 55 24.17 9.56 -10.45
CA GLY A 55 24.14 11.00 -10.72
C GLY A 55 22.71 11.55 -10.65
N PRO A 56 22.53 12.82 -10.23
CA PRO A 56 21.19 13.38 -9.98
C PRO A 56 20.35 13.49 -11.27
N ASP A 57 19.03 13.51 -11.07
CA ASP A 57 18.00 13.72 -12.10
C ASP A 57 17.99 12.63 -13.19
N GLY A 58 18.29 11.39 -12.81
CA GLY A 58 18.25 10.24 -13.70
C GLY A 58 16.85 9.63 -13.84
N PRO A 59 16.69 8.66 -14.77
CA PRO A 59 15.42 7.95 -14.97
C PRO A 59 14.98 7.12 -13.75
N LEU A 60 15.88 6.80 -12.81
CA LEU A 60 15.50 6.08 -11.60
C LEU A 60 14.74 6.98 -10.61
N LEU A 61 15.01 8.30 -10.64
CA LEU A 61 14.25 9.27 -9.87
C LEU A 61 12.79 9.39 -10.37
N GLU A 62 12.57 9.30 -11.69
CA GLU A 62 11.21 9.25 -12.25
C GLU A 62 10.44 8.02 -11.75
N GLU A 63 11.07 6.84 -11.75
CA GLU A 63 10.50 5.61 -11.17
C GLU A 63 10.24 5.75 -9.67
N HIS A 64 11.18 6.33 -8.91
CA HIS A 64 11.02 6.59 -7.48
C HIS A 64 9.74 7.41 -7.19
N TYR A 65 9.46 8.45 -7.97
CA TYR A 65 8.24 9.24 -7.81
C TYR A 65 6.97 8.43 -8.08
N MET A 66 6.97 7.58 -9.11
CA MET A 66 5.83 6.70 -9.39
C MET A 66 5.55 5.75 -8.22
N PHE A 67 6.59 5.13 -7.64
CA PHE A 67 6.43 4.24 -6.49
C PHE A 67 6.10 5.00 -5.19
N CYS A 68 6.53 6.25 -5.04
CA CYS A 68 6.05 7.13 -3.96
C CYS A 68 4.53 7.34 -4.04
N GLU A 69 3.99 7.61 -5.23
CA GLU A 69 2.53 7.73 -5.41
C GLU A 69 1.80 6.43 -5.07
N MET A 70 2.37 5.28 -5.45
CA MET A 70 1.81 3.97 -5.08
C MET A 70 1.80 3.77 -3.57
N LEU A 71 2.91 4.12 -2.88
CA LEU A 71 3.01 4.02 -1.42
C LEU A 71 1.98 4.92 -0.73
N GLU A 72 1.79 6.15 -1.22
CA GLU A 72 0.75 7.02 -0.71
C GLU A 72 -0.66 6.45 -0.88
N ARG A 73 -0.96 5.86 -2.04
CA ARG A 73 -2.25 5.23 -2.29
C ARG A 73 -2.44 4.02 -1.38
N LEU A 74 -1.40 3.22 -1.17
CA LEU A 74 -1.43 2.10 -0.23
C LEU A 74 -1.71 2.56 1.20
N ASN A 75 -1.06 3.64 1.66
CA ASN A 75 -1.30 4.24 2.98
C ASN A 75 -2.73 4.80 3.14
N LYS A 76 -3.37 5.22 2.04
CA LYS A 76 -4.76 5.67 2.00
C LYS A 76 -5.76 4.49 1.93
N SER A 77 -5.31 3.29 1.60
CA SER A 77 -6.15 2.10 1.51
C SER A 77 -6.80 1.76 2.86
N LEU A 78 -8.06 1.36 2.82
CA LEU A 78 -8.78 0.87 4.01
C LEU A 78 -8.53 -0.61 4.29
N LEU A 79 -7.94 -1.33 3.32
CA LEU A 79 -7.71 -2.77 3.41
C LEU A 79 -6.77 -3.11 4.58
N GLY A 80 -5.75 -2.30 4.85
CA GLY A 80 -4.85 -2.47 5.99
C GLY A 80 -5.51 -2.34 7.38
N GLY A 81 -6.74 -1.83 7.46
CA GLY A 81 -7.53 -1.84 8.70
C GLY A 81 -8.42 -3.09 8.85
N VAL A 82 -8.36 -4.00 7.89
CA VAL A 82 -9.25 -5.16 7.77
C VAL A 82 -8.48 -6.49 7.65
N VAL A 83 -7.34 -6.51 6.95
CA VAL A 83 -6.44 -7.68 6.86
C VAL A 83 -5.53 -7.83 8.08
#